data_AF-A0A534ZMR4-F1
#
_entry.id   AF-A0A534ZMR4-F1
#
_cell.length_a   1.000
_cell.length_b   1.000
_cell.length_c   1.000
_cell.angle_alpha   90.00
_cell.angle_beta   90.00
_cell.angle_gamma   90.00
#
_symmetry.space_group_name_H-M   'P 1'
#
loop_
_entity.id
_entity.type
_entity.pdbx_description
1 polymer ?
#
loop_
_entity_poly.entity_id
_entity_poly.type
_entity_poly.pdbx_seq_one_letter_code
_entity_poly.pdbx_strand_id
1 'polypeptide(L)'
;MSELSLAHFVVLAAILFSLGLFCVVTRRNAIGILMGIELILNSANINYVAFARYGRGGYDGQLFAIFVIMLAAAEAAIGLAIVLG
;
A
#
# COMPACT_ATOMS: atom_id res chain seq x y z
N MET A 1 2.67 7.38 27.72
CA MET A 1 2.85 7.23 26.27
C MET A 1 1.56 6.61 25.76
N SER A 2 0.83 7.22 24.84
CA SER A 2 -0.43 6.64 24.32
C SER A 2 -0.13 5.29 23.67
N GLU A 3 -0.66 4.21 24.25
CA GLU A 3 -0.53 2.87 23.69
C GLU A 3 -1.16 2.84 22.29
N LEU A 4 -0.32 2.73 21.26
CA LEU A 4 -0.78 2.60 19.88
C LEU A 4 -1.50 1.26 19.75
N SER A 5 -2.81 1.32 19.52
CA SER A 5 -3.65 0.14 19.27
C SER A 5 -3.74 -0.19 17.79
N LEU A 6 -4.12 -1.43 17.47
CA LEU A 6 -4.41 -1.89 16.10
C LEU A 6 -5.35 -0.94 15.33
N ALA A 7 -6.34 -0.35 16.02
CA ALA A 7 -7.29 0.56 15.40
C ALA A 7 -6.62 1.78 14.75
N HIS A 8 -5.52 2.29 15.32
CA HIS A 8 -4.79 3.43 14.75
C HIS A 8 -4.19 3.07 13.38
N PHE A 9 -3.63 1.86 13.25
CA PHE A 9 -3.06 1.39 12.00
C PHE A 9 -4.14 1.10 10.95
N VAL A 10 -5.26 0.51 11.35
CA VAL A 10 -6.39 0.24 10.45
C VAL A 10 -7.01 1.54 9.93
N VAL A 11 -7.20 2.54 10.79
CA VAL A 11 -7.71 3.86 10.38
C VAL A 11 -6.73 4.54 9.44
N LEU A 12 -5.42 4.52 9.74
CA LEU A 12 -4.40 5.07 8.86
C LEU A 12 -4.41 4.38 7.48
N ALA A 13 -4.43 3.05 7.45
CA ALA A 13 -4.50 2.27 6.23
C ALA A 13 -5.77 2.59 5.43
N ALA A 14 -6.93 2.71 6.08
CA ALA A 14 -8.18 3.07 5.42
C ALA A 14 -8.14 4.46 4.79
N ILE A 15 -7.53 5.45 5.47
CA ILE A 15 -7.33 6.80 4.93
C ILE A 15 -6.44 6.75 3.70
N LEU A 16 -5.27 6.09 3.79
CA LEU A 16 -4.33 6.00 2.68
C LEU A 16 -4.91 5.24 1.49
N PHE A 17 -5.63 4.14 1.74
CA PHE A 17 -6.34 3.37 0.72
C PHE A 17 -7.36 4.26 0.00
N SER A 18 -8.16 5.02 0.74
CA SER A 18 -9.18 5.91 0.18
C SER A 18 -8.57 7.03 -0.66
N LEU A 19 -7.45 7.61 -0.21
CA LEU A 19 -6.71 8.62 -0.96
C LEU A 19 -6.08 8.04 -2.24
N GLY A 20 -5.53 6.83 -2.16
CA GLY A 20 -4.99 6.12 -3.32
C GLY A 20 -6.08 5.83 -4.34
N LEU A 21 -7.23 5.31 -3.88
CA LEU A 21 -8.39 5.07 -4.73
C LEU A 21 -8.91 6.37 -5.36
N PHE A 22 -9.01 7.45 -4.58
CA PHE A 22 -9.38 8.76 -5.11
C PHE A 22 -8.41 9.22 -6.20
N CYS A 23 -7.09 9.07 -5.99
CA CYS A 23 -6.07 9.40 -6.97
C CYS A 23 -6.23 8.59 -8.26
N VAL A 24 -6.43 7.28 -8.17
CA VAL A 24 -6.68 6.40 -9.33
C VAL A 24 -7.89 6.86 -10.14
N VAL A 25 -8.98 7.27 -9.49
CA VAL A 25 -10.23 7.66 -10.17
C VAL A 25 -10.16 9.09 -10.76
N THR A 26 -9.45 10.01 -10.10
CA THR A 26 -9.40 11.43 -10.54
C THR A 26 -8.28 11.74 -11.52
N ARG A 27 -7.15 11.02 -11.47
CA ARG A 27 -6.01 11.32 -12.35
C ARG A 27 -6.28 10.83 -13.77
N ARG A 28 -5.94 11.69 -14.74
CA ARG A 28 -6.07 11.42 -16.19
C ARG A 28 -4.75 11.02 -16.84
N ASN A 29 -3.63 11.18 -16.13
CA ASN A 29 -2.32 10.80 -16.61
C ASN A 29 -1.89 9.46 -15.99
N ALA A 30 -1.17 8.65 -16.76
CA ALA A 30 -0.77 7.32 -16.34
C ALA A 30 0.12 7.34 -15.09
N ILE A 31 1.05 8.29 -14.99
CA ILE A 31 1.92 8.45 -13.81
C ILE A 31 1.10 8.71 -12.53
N GLY A 32 0.08 9.57 -12.61
CA GLY A 32 -0.79 9.86 -11.46
C GLY A 32 -1.65 8.67 -11.05
N ILE A 33 -2.06 7.84 -12.01
CA ILE A 33 -2.76 6.58 -11.73
C ILE A 33 -1.82 5.60 -11.03
N LEU A 34 -0.59 5.42 -11.54
CA LEU A 34 0.44 4.56 -10.93
C LEU A 34 0.75 5.02 -9.49
N MET A 35 0.92 6.32 -9.24
CA MET A 35 1.11 6.83 -7.88
C MET A 35 -0.08 6.52 -6.95
N GLY A 36 -1.30 6.50 -7.47
CA GLY A 36 -2.48 6.10 -6.71
C GLY A 36 -2.46 4.62 -6.35
N ILE A 37 -2.03 3.75 -7.28
CA ILE A 37 -1.89 2.30 -7.06
C ILE A 37 -0.81 2.02 -6.02
N GLU A 38 0.36 2.68 -6.11
CA GLU A 38 1.43 2.58 -5.11
C GLU A 38 0.94 2.91 -3.69
N LEU A 39 0.12 3.96 -3.56
CA LEU A 39 -0.45 4.35 -2.27
C LEU A 39 -1.45 3.30 -1.73
N ILE A 40 -2.25 2.69 -2.61
CA ILE A 40 -3.14 1.57 -2.26
C ILE A 40 -2.31 0.37 -1.76
N LEU A 41 -1.27 -0.04 -2.49
CA LEU A 41 -0.41 -1.16 -2.11
C LEU A 41 0.31 -0.90 -0.78
N ASN A 42 0.75 0.34 -0.54
CA ASN A 42 1.36 0.72 0.73
C ASN A 42 0.37 0.62 1.91
N SER A 43 -0.88 1.05 1.71
CA SER A 43 -1.93 0.92 2.73
C SER A 43 -2.22 -0.55 3.09
N ALA A 44 -2.19 -1.45 2.10
CA ALA A 44 -2.34 -2.89 2.34
C ALA A 44 -1.17 -3.45 3.16
N ASN A 45 0.06 -2.98 2.91
CA ASN A 45 1.23 -3.38 3.69
C ASN A 45 1.14 -2.97 5.16
N ILE A 46 0.64 -1.76 5.44
CA ILE A 46 0.38 -1.31 6.81
C ILE A 46 -0.59 -2.27 7.51
N ASN A 47 -1.67 -2.66 6.83
CA ASN A 47 -2.62 -3.64 7.37
C ASN A 47 -1.94 -4.99 7.64
N TYR A 48 -1.22 -5.56 6.68
CA TYR A 48 -0.56 -6.86 6.87
C TYR A 48 0.39 -6.87 8.07
N VAL A 49 1.25 -5.85 8.18
CA VAL A 49 2.22 -5.77 9.28
C VAL A 49 1.52 -5.49 10.61
N ALA A 50 0.49 -4.64 10.64
CA ALA A 50 -0.26 -4.37 11.86
C ALA A 50 -1.00 -5.61 12.35
N PHE A 51 -1.71 -6.34 11.47
CA PHE A 51 -2.40 -7.57 11.85
C PHE A 51 -1.44 -8.68 12.28
N ALA A 52 -0.25 -8.78 11.68
CA ALA A 52 0.77 -9.72 12.15
C ALA A 52 1.30 -9.34 13.54
N ARG A 53 1.52 -8.04 13.81
CA ARG A 53 2.02 -7.54 15.11
C ARG A 53 1.00 -7.68 16.24
N TYR A 54 -0.26 -7.33 16.00
CA TYR A 54 -1.31 -7.34 17.04
C TYR A 54 -2.10 -8.66 17.09
N GLY A 55 -1.98 -9.49 16.06
CA GLY A 55 -2.53 -10.85 16.01
C GLY A 55 -1.52 -11.91 16.42
N ARG A 56 -1.76 -13.15 15.99
CA ARG A 56 -0.86 -14.31 16.20
C ARG A 56 0.00 -14.64 14.96
N GLY A 57 0.13 -13.70 14.03
CA GLY A 57 0.63 -13.93 12.67
C GLY A 57 2.16 -13.95 12.52
N GLY A 58 2.93 -13.94 13.61
CA GLY A 58 4.39 -14.04 13.55
C GLY A 58 5.05 -13.08 12.55
N TYR A 59 5.79 -13.64 11.60
CA TYR A 59 6.46 -12.90 10.51
C TYR A 59 5.70 -12.90 9.18
N ASP A 60 4.50 -13.51 9.11
CA ASP A 60 3.78 -13.72 7.86
C ASP A 60 3.34 -12.41 7.21
N GLY A 61 2.90 -11.43 8.01
CA GLY A 61 2.52 -10.11 7.50
C GLY A 61 3.70 -9.32 6.94
N GLN A 62 4.89 -9.46 7.54
CA GLN A 62 6.12 -8.86 7.05
C GLN A 62 6.58 -9.52 5.75
N LEU A 63 6.49 -10.85 5.64
CA LEU A 63 6.78 -11.57 4.42
C LEU A 63 5.87 -11.11 3.28
N PHE A 64 4.55 -11.03 3.54
CA PHE A 64 3.60 -10.55 2.55
C PHE A 64 3.88 -9.11 2.11
N ALA A 65 4.22 -8.21 3.05
CA ALA A 65 4.58 -6.84 2.74
C ALA A 65 5.80 -6.73 1.82
N ILE A 66 6.82 -7.58 2.03
CA ILE A 66 7.99 -7.62 1.14
C ILE A 66 7.59 -8.07 -0.27
N PHE A 67 6.74 -9.09 -0.41
CA PHE A 67 6.22 -9.51 -1.72
C PHE A 67 5.45 -8.39 -2.43
N VAL A 68 4.61 -7.65 -1.70
CA VAL A 68 3.87 -6.52 -2.27
C VAL A 68 4.83 -5.40 -2.69
N ILE A 69 5.88 -5.10 -1.93
CA ILE A 69 6.90 -4.11 -2.32
C ILE A 69 7.64 -4.55 -3.59
N MET A 70 7.99 -5.84 -3.70
CA MET A 70 8.60 -6.39 -4.92
C MET A 70 7.67 -6.29 -6.13
N LEU A 71 6.38 -6.59 -5.94
CA LEU A 71 5.36 -6.46 -6.98
C LEU A 71 5.20 -5.00 -7.42
N ALA A 72 5.10 -4.07 -6.48
CA ALA A 72 5.01 -2.64 -6.74
C ALA A 72 6.20 -2.12 -7.54
N ALA A 73 7.43 -2.53 -7.16
CA ALA A 73 8.64 -2.17 -7.90
C ALA A 73 8.61 -2.70 -9.35
N ALA A 74 8.14 -3.93 -9.57
CA ALA A 74 8.00 -4.50 -10.90
C ALA A 74 6.90 -3.79 -11.72
N GLU A 75 5.76 -3.50 -11.11
CA GLU A 75 4.66 -2.75 -11.73
C GLU A 75 5.12 -1.36 -12.15
N ALA A 76 5.77 -0.59 -11.26
CA ALA A 76 6.25 0.75 -11.54
C ALA A 76 7.27 0.77 -12.69
N ALA A 77 8.17 -0.23 -12.76
CA ALA A 77 9.12 -0.36 -13.86
C ALA A 77 8.42 -0.60 -15.21
N ILE A 78 7.45 -1.52 -15.25
CA ILE A 78 6.69 -1.83 -16.46
C ILE A 78 5.78 -0.65 -16.85
N GLY A 79 5.08 -0.07 -15.88
CA GLY A 79 4.17 1.05 -16.08
C GLY A 79 4.92 2.27 -16.62
N LEU A 80 6.10 2.59 -16.08
CA LEU A 80 6.91 3.69 -16.59
C LEU A 80 7.48 3.40 -17.99
N ALA A 81 7.89 2.15 -18.27
CA ALA A 81 8.35 1.75 -19.60
C ALA A 81 7.26 1.91 -20.66
N ILE A 82 6.00 1.59 -20.35
CA ILE A 82 4.85 1.78 -21.26
C ILE A 82 4.52 3.26 -21.48
N VAL A 83 4.75 4.11 -20.47
CA VAL A 83 4.41 5.54 -20.54
C VAL A 83 5.48 6.36 -21.27
N LEU A 84 6.75 5.98 -21.15
CA LEU A 84 7.87 6.71 -21.73
C LEU A 84 8.43 6.11 -23.02
N GLY A 85 8.20 4.81 -23.24
CA GLY A 85 8.55 4.11 -24.48
C GLY A 85 7.51 4.33 -25.56
#